data_AF-A0A3E2YVN5-F1
#
_entry.id   AF-A0A3E2YVN5-F1
#
_cell.length_a   1.000
_cell.length_b   1.000
_cell.length_c   1.000
_cell.angle_alpha   90.00
_cell.angle_beta   90.00
_cell.angle_gamma   90.00
#
_symmetry.space_group_name_H-M   'P 1'
#
loop_
_entity.id
_entity.type
_entity.pdbx_description
1 polymer ?
#
loop_
_entity_poly.entity_id
_entity_poly.type
_entity_poly.pdbx_seq_one_letter_code
_entity_poly.pdbx_strand_id
1 'polypeptide(L)'
;MADERARYFRQLSRLRRSARRWSVLGGGLTGAAAVLTPYAGLGLPDAAWAGAAGSAVALAAWRWLDLRAHAARPAPPALDPAEAAARSRARLVAAVERLPAGQGVLAEVRRVRSRLTLRGTSVAEPWARLDRAALTLGGMAGRLTGLAEPAVLEAAAADRSLRELAGRVASVERALQLAPADARAPLADAHRELSAQLQSGVTAYERLVVAAAGYLAEDARPSTEHAAASRLAEATDLLHGVASALAELRTVGDPLRAPR
;
A
#
# COMPACT_ATOMS: atom_id res chain seq x y z
N MET A 1 -6.48 -17.64 10.64
CA MET A 1 -5.39 -18.04 11.56
C MET A 1 -4.08 -18.27 10.79
N ALA A 2 -3.01 -17.55 11.13
CA ALA A 2 -1.70 -17.70 10.48
C ALA A 2 -1.18 -19.15 10.54
N ASP A 3 -0.60 -19.62 9.45
CA ASP A 3 0.00 -20.95 9.24
C ASP A 3 0.84 -21.40 10.45
N GLU A 4 0.48 -22.53 11.06
CA GLU A 4 1.07 -23.04 12.31
C GLU A 4 2.55 -23.37 12.14
N ARG A 5 2.93 -23.84 10.95
CA ARG A 5 4.33 -24.08 10.59
C ARG A 5 5.13 -22.78 10.54
N ALA A 6 4.55 -21.72 9.96
CA ALA A 6 5.17 -20.40 9.94
C ALA A 6 5.26 -19.77 11.34
N ARG A 7 4.34 -20.09 12.26
CA ARG A 7 4.46 -19.68 13.67
C ARG A 7 5.56 -20.44 14.38
N TYR A 8 5.64 -21.75 14.19
CA TYR A 8 6.69 -22.61 14.74
C TYR A 8 8.09 -22.12 14.36
N PHE A 9 8.35 -21.89 13.07
CA PHE A 9 9.66 -21.38 12.61
C PHE A 9 9.93 -19.93 13.05
N ARG A 10 8.91 -19.07 13.12
CA ARG A 10 9.05 -17.72 13.68
C ARG A 10 9.39 -17.74 15.17
N GLN A 11 8.76 -18.63 15.93
CA GLN A 11 9.05 -18.78 17.36
C GLN A 11 10.46 -19.35 17.57
N LEU A 12 10.87 -20.34 16.77
CA LEU A 12 12.22 -20.91 16.81
C LEU A 12 13.31 -19.88 16.49
N SER A 13 13.09 -19.03 15.48
CA SER A 13 14.02 -17.95 15.12
C SER A 13 14.08 -16.84 16.18
N ARG A 14 12.95 -16.49 16.82
CA ARG A 14 12.92 -15.56 17.96
C ARG A 14 13.69 -16.11 19.16
N LEU A 15 13.48 -17.38 19.52
CA LEU A 15 14.19 -18.03 20.61
C LEU A 15 15.70 -18.08 20.35
N ARG A 16 16.12 -18.45 19.12
CA ARG A 16 17.53 -18.40 18.69
C ARG A 16 18.16 -17.01 18.84
N ARG A 17 17.48 -15.95 18.39
CA ARG A 17 17.98 -14.57 18.53
C ARG A 17 18.10 -14.16 19.99
N SER A 18 17.13 -14.52 20.83
CA SER A 18 17.17 -14.23 22.27
C SER A 18 18.33 -14.94 22.96
N ALA A 19 18.55 -16.23 22.67
CA ALA A 19 19.63 -17.02 23.24
C ALA A 19 21.01 -16.43 22.86
N ARG A 20 21.19 -16.04 21.59
CA ARG A 20 22.42 -15.36 21.14
C ARG A 20 22.66 -14.03 21.86
N ARG A 21 21.64 -13.18 21.98
CA ARG A 21 21.75 -11.86 22.63
C ARG A 21 22.14 -11.99 24.10
N TRP A 22 21.53 -12.92 24.83
CA TRP A 22 21.89 -13.20 26.23
C TRP A 22 23.24 -13.86 26.39
N SER A 23 23.67 -14.71 25.43
CA SER A 23 25.02 -15.27 25.45
C SER A 23 26.09 -14.18 25.27
N VAL A 24 25.85 -13.20 24.40
CA VAL A 24 26.75 -12.04 24.20
C VAL A 24 26.80 -11.15 25.44
N LEU A 25 25.65 -10.86 26.04
CA LEU A 25 25.60 -10.08 27.29
C LEU A 25 26.28 -10.82 28.44
N GLY A 26 26.04 -12.12 28.61
CA GLY A 26 26.71 -12.94 29.62
C GLY A 26 28.22 -12.99 29.41
N GLY A 27 28.69 -13.19 28.18
CA GLY A 27 30.11 -13.17 27.85
C GLY A 27 30.76 -11.80 28.10
N GLY A 28 30.10 -10.71 27.70
CA GLY A 28 30.58 -9.35 27.90
C GLY A 28 30.64 -8.96 29.39
N LEU A 29 29.61 -9.30 30.17
CA LEU A 29 29.57 -9.02 31.61
C LEU A 29 30.55 -9.89 32.39
N THR A 30 30.73 -11.15 32.01
CA THR A 30 31.74 -12.02 32.63
C THR A 30 33.16 -11.53 32.31
N GLY A 31 33.40 -11.10 31.07
CA GLY A 31 34.68 -10.49 30.68
C GLY A 31 34.95 -9.18 31.42
N ALA A 32 33.93 -8.32 31.55
CA ALA A 32 34.03 -7.09 32.32
C ALA A 32 34.28 -7.36 33.82
N ALA A 33 33.56 -8.32 34.41
CA ALA A 33 33.79 -8.73 35.80
C ALA A 33 35.21 -9.27 36.01
N ALA A 34 35.75 -10.05 35.07
CA ALA A 34 37.11 -10.59 35.15
C ALA A 34 38.21 -9.52 35.02
N VAL A 35 37.95 -8.42 34.30
CA VAL A 35 38.91 -7.32 34.11
C VAL A 35 38.80 -6.27 35.23
N LEU A 36 37.59 -6.00 35.71
CA LEU A 36 37.33 -4.92 36.67
C LEU A 36 37.37 -5.36 38.13
N THR A 37 37.39 -6.67 38.44
CA THR A 37 37.61 -7.14 39.82
C THR A 37 39.09 -6.92 40.20
N PRO A 38 39.41 -5.95 41.06
CA PRO A 38 40.79 -5.71 41.44
C PRO A 38 41.27 -6.88 42.30
N TYR A 39 42.52 -7.30 42.15
CA TYR A 39 43.16 -8.31 42.99
C TYR A 39 43.33 -7.87 44.47
N ALA A 40 42.80 -6.70 44.83
CA ALA A 40 42.99 -6.00 46.10
C ALA A 40 41.66 -5.79 46.85
N GLY A 41 40.97 -6.89 47.17
CA GLY A 41 39.82 -6.91 48.08
C GLY A 41 38.46 -6.78 47.40
N LEU A 42 37.56 -7.73 47.70
CA LEU A 42 36.20 -7.80 47.16
C LEU A 42 35.31 -6.73 47.81
N GLY A 43 34.91 -5.72 47.05
CA GLY A 43 33.93 -4.72 47.49
C GLY A 43 32.49 -5.11 47.16
N LEU A 44 31.52 -4.45 47.80
CA LEU A 44 30.11 -4.47 47.38
C LEU A 44 29.88 -4.23 45.87
N PRO A 45 30.63 -3.34 45.17
CA PRO A 45 30.48 -3.19 43.72
C PRO A 45 30.89 -4.45 42.92
N ASP A 46 31.90 -5.20 43.38
CA ASP A 46 32.33 -6.44 42.70
C ASP A 46 31.29 -7.55 42.82
N ALA A 47 30.65 -7.65 44.00
CA ALA A 47 29.54 -8.56 44.21
C ALA A 47 28.34 -8.23 43.30
N ALA A 48 28.07 -6.95 43.05
CA ALA A 48 27.02 -6.53 42.12
C ALA A 48 27.32 -6.94 40.68
N TRP A 49 28.56 -6.77 40.21
CA TRP A 49 28.97 -7.19 38.85
C TRP A 49 29.02 -8.71 38.68
N ALA A 50 29.52 -9.44 39.68
CA ALA A 50 29.52 -10.90 39.67
C ALA A 50 28.09 -11.46 39.68
N GLY A 51 27.17 -10.86 40.46
CA GLY A 51 25.75 -11.20 40.45
C GLY A 51 25.08 -10.91 39.10
N ALA A 52 25.40 -9.78 38.47
CA ALA A 52 24.92 -9.44 37.13
C ALA A 52 25.44 -10.40 36.05
N ALA A 53 26.72 -10.78 36.10
CA ALA A 53 27.32 -11.73 35.18
C ALA A 53 26.72 -13.14 35.37
N GLY A 54 26.61 -13.62 36.61
CA GLY A 54 26.02 -14.91 36.94
C GLY A 54 24.57 -15.03 36.50
N SER A 55 23.75 -14.00 36.75
CA SER A 55 22.35 -13.97 36.30
C SER A 55 22.21 -13.92 34.77
N ALA A 56 23.07 -13.19 34.06
CA ALA A 56 23.10 -13.17 32.60
C ALA A 56 23.48 -14.54 32.00
N VAL A 57 24.47 -15.24 32.58
CA VAL A 57 24.87 -16.59 32.15
C VAL A 57 23.77 -17.61 32.43
N ALA A 58 23.13 -17.56 33.61
CA ALA A 58 22.01 -18.42 33.94
C ALA A 58 20.82 -18.23 32.98
N LEU A 59 20.49 -16.98 32.65
CA LEU A 59 19.45 -16.66 31.66
C LEU A 59 19.82 -17.16 30.26
N ALA A 60 21.10 -17.06 29.85
CA ALA A 60 21.56 -17.60 28.58
C ALA A 60 21.42 -19.12 28.51
N ALA A 61 21.81 -19.83 29.57
CA ALA A 61 21.69 -21.28 29.68
C ALA A 61 20.21 -21.72 29.63
N TRP A 62 19.34 -21.03 30.37
CA TRP A 62 17.90 -21.32 30.37
C TRP A 62 17.26 -21.10 28.99
N ARG A 63 17.64 -20.03 28.28
CA ARG A 63 17.14 -19.77 26.91
C ARG A 63 17.61 -20.80 25.89
N TRP A 64 18.79 -21.38 26.09
CA TRP A 64 19.27 -22.50 25.28
C TRP A 64 18.51 -23.80 25.56
N LEU A 65 18.17 -24.06 26.82
CA LEU A 65 17.33 -25.21 27.19
C LEU A 65 15.92 -25.08 26.61
N ASP A 66 15.29 -23.90 26.72
CA ASP A 66 13.98 -23.60 26.11
C ASP A 66 14.01 -23.80 24.59
N LEU A 67 15.08 -23.35 23.93
CA LEU A 67 15.25 -23.55 22.50
C LEU A 67 15.36 -25.03 22.15
N ARG A 68 16.13 -25.82 22.91
CA ARG A 68 16.27 -27.26 22.70
C ARG A 68 14.95 -27.99 22.94
N ALA A 69 14.23 -27.65 24.00
CA ALA A 69 12.92 -28.20 24.32
C ALA A 69 11.89 -27.88 23.23
N HIS A 70 11.91 -26.66 22.68
CA HIS A 70 11.05 -26.30 21.55
C HIS A 70 11.46 -26.97 20.23
N ALA A 71 12.76 -27.16 19.99
CA ALA A 71 13.27 -27.84 18.80
C ALA A 71 13.05 -29.36 18.83
N ALA A 72 12.95 -29.95 20.03
CA ALA A 72 12.61 -31.36 20.22
C ALA A 72 11.14 -31.67 19.91
N ARG A 73 10.27 -30.66 19.79
CA ARG A 73 8.89 -30.86 19.32
C ARG A 73 8.90 -31.12 17.81
N PRO A 74 8.20 -32.16 17.32
CA PRO A 74 8.14 -32.44 15.89
C PRO A 74 7.56 -31.23 15.15
N ALA A 75 8.22 -30.84 14.05
CA ALA A 75 7.78 -29.71 13.25
C ALA A 75 6.39 -30.01 12.64
N PRO A 76 5.45 -29.05 12.63
CA PRO A 76 4.15 -29.25 12.01
C PRO A 76 4.31 -29.65 10.53
N PRO A 77 3.52 -30.63 10.05
CA PRO A 77 3.60 -31.09 8.66
C PRO A 77 3.37 -29.93 7.69
N ALA A 78 4.04 -29.97 6.55
CA ALA A 78 3.82 -28.96 5.51
C ALA A 78 2.39 -29.12 5.00
N LEU A 79 1.59 -28.05 5.08
CA LEU A 79 0.33 -27.99 4.35
C LEU A 79 0.64 -28.05 2.86
N ASP A 80 -0.13 -28.84 2.11
CA ASP A 80 -0.07 -28.89 0.65
C ASP A 80 -0.22 -27.46 0.08
N PRO A 81 0.69 -27.00 -0.81
CA PRO A 81 0.58 -25.70 -1.46
C PRO A 81 -0.79 -25.44 -2.10
N ALA A 82 -1.47 -26.48 -2.60
CA ALA A 82 -2.82 -26.36 -3.17
C ALA A 82 -3.85 -25.95 -2.10
N GLU A 83 -3.81 -26.57 -0.92
CA GLU A 83 -4.72 -26.24 0.16
C GLU A 83 -4.37 -24.91 0.84
N ALA A 84 -3.09 -24.53 0.89
CA ALA A 84 -2.67 -23.22 1.38
C ALA A 84 -3.17 -22.10 0.46
N ALA A 85 -3.15 -22.32 -0.86
CA ALA A 85 -3.71 -21.41 -1.85
C ALA A 85 -5.24 -21.34 -1.73
N ALA A 86 -5.93 -22.46 -1.54
CA ALA A 86 -7.38 -22.49 -1.33
C ALA A 86 -7.80 -21.75 -0.05
N ARG A 87 -7.10 -21.97 1.07
CA ARG A 87 -7.39 -21.29 2.35
C ARG A 87 -7.06 -19.80 2.33
N SER A 88 -6.05 -19.37 1.58
CA SER A 88 -5.75 -17.94 1.41
C SER A 88 -6.80 -17.25 0.53
N ARG A 89 -7.24 -17.88 -0.56
CA ARG A 89 -8.37 -17.40 -1.38
C ARG A 89 -9.65 -17.27 -0.55
N ALA A 90 -10.02 -18.30 0.22
CA ALA A 90 -11.20 -18.27 1.09
C ALA A 90 -11.17 -17.13 2.12
N ARG A 91 -9.98 -16.81 2.67
CA ARG A 91 -9.81 -15.68 3.60
C ARG A 91 -9.90 -14.33 2.93
N LEU A 92 -9.39 -14.21 1.70
CA LEU A 92 -9.51 -12.98 0.93
C LEU A 92 -10.97 -12.72 0.55
N VAL A 93 -11.70 -13.76 0.15
CA VAL A 93 -13.15 -13.66 -0.11
C VAL A 93 -13.90 -13.27 1.15
N ALA A 94 -13.68 -13.96 2.28
CA ALA A 94 -14.34 -13.63 3.54
C ALA A 94 -13.95 -12.24 4.12
N ALA A 95 -12.74 -11.74 3.81
CA ALA A 95 -12.32 -10.39 4.20
C ALA A 95 -12.98 -9.32 3.32
N VAL A 96 -13.13 -9.60 2.02
CA VAL A 96 -13.83 -8.74 1.06
C VAL A 96 -15.32 -8.64 1.36
N GLU A 97 -15.97 -9.75 1.71
CA GLU A 97 -17.39 -9.80 2.08
C GLU A 97 -17.70 -9.02 3.37
N ARG A 98 -16.71 -8.84 4.26
CA ARG A 98 -16.87 -8.11 5.53
C ARG A 98 -16.66 -6.61 5.44
N LEU A 99 -16.27 -6.08 4.28
CA LEU A 99 -16.00 -4.65 4.10
C LEU A 99 -17.23 -3.95 3.46
N PRO A 100 -17.89 -3.00 4.15
CA PRO A 100 -19.05 -2.26 3.63
C PRO A 100 -18.75 -1.37 2.39
N ALA A 101 -17.50 -1.34 1.92
CA ALA A 101 -17.02 -0.62 0.75
C ALA A 101 -16.14 -1.50 -0.17
N GLY A 102 -16.36 -2.82 -0.16
CA GLY A 102 -15.48 -3.83 -0.77
C GLY A 102 -15.19 -3.63 -2.27
N GLN A 103 -16.10 -3.02 -3.02
CA GLN A 103 -15.90 -2.76 -4.45
C GLN A 103 -14.86 -1.66 -4.72
N GLY A 104 -14.88 -0.56 -3.94
CA GLY A 104 -13.94 0.55 -4.11
C GLY A 104 -12.51 0.18 -3.73
N VAL A 105 -12.35 -0.57 -2.63
CA VAL A 105 -11.03 -1.05 -2.18
C VAL A 105 -10.44 -2.07 -3.15
N LEU A 106 -11.27 -2.98 -3.69
CA LEU A 106 -10.81 -3.93 -4.71
C LEU A 106 -10.43 -3.25 -6.03
N ALA A 107 -11.18 -2.23 -6.45
CA ALA A 107 -10.85 -1.44 -7.62
C ALA A 107 -9.49 -0.75 -7.44
N GLU A 108 -9.24 -0.15 -6.28
CA GLU A 108 -7.97 0.53 -5.98
C GLU A 108 -6.80 -0.46 -5.86
N VAL A 109 -7.00 -1.61 -5.21
CA VAL A 109 -5.96 -2.68 -5.16
C VAL A 109 -5.66 -3.22 -6.55
N ARG A 110 -6.69 -3.42 -7.40
CA ARG A 110 -6.50 -3.83 -8.80
C ARG A 110 -5.75 -2.77 -9.59
N ARG A 111 -6.00 -1.49 -9.30
CA ARG A 111 -5.34 -0.32 -9.91
C ARG A 111 -3.88 -0.16 -9.50
N VAL A 112 -3.57 -0.36 -8.22
CA VAL A 112 -2.19 -0.39 -7.71
C VAL A 112 -1.43 -1.58 -8.28
N ARG A 113 -2.06 -2.76 -8.29
CA ARG A 113 -1.47 -3.97 -8.86
C ARG A 113 -1.19 -3.81 -10.36
N SER A 114 -2.13 -3.27 -11.14
CA SER A 114 -1.92 -3.04 -12.57
C SER A 114 -0.78 -2.05 -12.82
N ARG A 115 -0.72 -0.94 -12.07
CA ARG A 115 0.43 -0.01 -12.11
C ARG A 115 1.76 -0.72 -11.80
N LEU A 116 1.80 -1.58 -10.79
CA LEU A 116 3.02 -2.33 -10.46
C LEU A 116 3.42 -3.33 -11.55
N THR A 117 2.46 -4.02 -12.19
CA THR A 117 2.74 -4.98 -13.27
C THR A 117 3.20 -4.34 -14.58
N LEU A 118 2.95 -3.04 -14.74
CA LEU A 118 3.33 -2.26 -15.92
C LEU A 118 4.59 -1.42 -15.68
N ARG A 119 5.12 -1.37 -14.45
CA ARG A 119 6.37 -0.68 -14.16
C ARG A 119 7.52 -1.31 -14.94
N GLY A 120 8.30 -0.47 -15.61
CA GLY A 120 9.43 -0.89 -16.44
C GLY A 120 9.04 -1.34 -17.86
N THR A 121 7.77 -1.17 -18.25
CA THR A 121 7.30 -1.41 -19.63
C THR A 121 7.05 -0.09 -20.35
N SER A 122 7.08 -0.09 -21.68
CA SER A 122 6.77 1.08 -22.52
C SER A 122 5.32 1.58 -22.34
N VAL A 123 4.45 0.72 -21.79
CA VAL A 123 3.03 0.97 -21.52
C VAL A 123 2.77 1.89 -20.31
N ALA A 124 3.76 2.09 -19.44
CA ALA A 124 3.57 2.80 -18.18
C ALA A 124 3.06 4.25 -18.36
N GLU A 125 3.61 4.97 -19.34
CA GLU A 125 3.21 6.35 -19.62
C GLU A 125 1.79 6.43 -20.24
N PRO A 126 1.46 5.70 -21.33
CA PRO A 126 0.09 5.66 -21.86
C PRO A 126 -0.95 5.26 -20.81
N TRP A 127 -0.61 4.33 -19.92
CA TRP A 127 -1.50 3.91 -18.84
C TRP A 127 -1.76 5.04 -17.83
N ALA A 128 -0.73 5.79 -17.43
CA ALA A 128 -0.89 6.91 -16.51
C ALA A 128 -1.74 8.05 -17.10
N ARG A 129 -1.58 8.31 -18.39
CA ARG A 129 -2.39 9.26 -19.16
C ARG A 129 -3.86 8.85 -19.21
N LEU A 130 -4.13 7.60 -19.59
CA LEU A 130 -5.48 7.03 -19.59
C LEU A 130 -6.13 7.11 -18.20
N ASP A 131 -5.38 6.77 -17.15
CA ASP A 131 -5.88 6.77 -15.79
C ASP A 131 -6.24 8.18 -15.29
N ARG A 132 -5.46 9.19 -15.69
CA ARG A 132 -5.77 10.60 -15.42
C ARG A 132 -7.02 11.03 -16.18
N ALA A 133 -7.11 10.72 -17.48
CA ALA A 133 -8.27 11.07 -18.31
C ALA A 133 -9.57 10.44 -17.78
N ALA A 134 -9.52 9.16 -17.39
CA ALA A 134 -10.67 8.43 -16.83
C ALA A 134 -11.12 9.03 -15.49
N LEU A 135 -10.19 9.46 -14.63
CA LEU A 135 -10.54 10.19 -13.39
C LEU A 135 -11.24 11.51 -13.67
N THR A 136 -10.71 12.29 -14.62
CA THR A 136 -11.30 13.56 -15.02
C THR A 136 -12.73 13.35 -15.56
N LEU A 137 -12.93 12.36 -16.43
CA LEU A 137 -14.25 12.03 -16.95
C LEU A 137 -15.19 11.54 -15.85
N GLY A 138 -14.73 10.69 -14.93
CA GLY A 138 -15.51 10.23 -13.80
C GLY A 138 -16.00 11.36 -12.89
N GLY A 139 -15.18 12.41 -12.71
CA GLY A 139 -15.56 13.62 -11.97
C GLY A 139 -16.58 14.51 -12.70
N MET A 140 -16.76 14.32 -14.01
CA MET A 140 -17.76 15.03 -14.83
C MET A 140 -19.01 14.18 -15.10
N ALA A 141 -18.91 12.85 -15.03
CA ALA A 141 -19.95 11.91 -15.45
C ALA A 141 -21.33 12.20 -14.84
N GLY A 142 -21.41 12.54 -13.55
CA GLY A 142 -22.68 12.88 -12.88
C GLY A 142 -23.33 14.20 -13.35
N ARG A 143 -22.60 15.03 -14.10
CA ARG A 143 -23.07 16.30 -14.68
C ARG A 143 -23.30 16.21 -16.19
N LEU A 144 -22.87 15.13 -16.83
CA LEU A 144 -23.07 14.88 -18.26
C LEU A 144 -24.44 14.22 -18.45
N THR A 145 -25.50 15.04 -18.51
CA THR A 145 -26.89 14.57 -18.65
C THR A 145 -27.45 14.77 -20.05
N GLY A 146 -28.58 14.15 -20.37
CA GLY A 146 -29.28 14.33 -21.64
C GLY A 146 -28.54 13.68 -22.81
N LEU A 147 -28.16 14.45 -23.83
CA LEU A 147 -27.52 13.93 -25.04
C LEU A 147 -26.11 13.38 -24.78
N ALA A 148 -25.47 13.75 -23.67
CA ALA A 148 -24.13 13.28 -23.30
C ALA A 148 -24.12 11.95 -22.53
N GLU A 149 -25.28 11.47 -22.05
CA GLU A 149 -25.37 10.27 -21.22
C GLU A 149 -24.90 8.98 -21.96
N PRO A 150 -25.26 8.74 -23.24
CA PRO A 150 -24.72 7.61 -24.00
C PRO A 150 -23.21 7.69 -24.21
N ALA A 151 -22.66 8.91 -24.34
CA ALA A 151 -21.23 9.12 -24.53
C ALA A 151 -20.40 8.68 -23.30
N VAL A 152 -20.98 8.78 -22.10
CA VAL A 152 -20.33 8.29 -20.86
C VAL A 152 -20.22 6.76 -20.86
N LEU A 153 -21.26 6.06 -21.31
CA LEU A 153 -21.26 4.59 -21.42
C LEU A 153 -20.25 4.10 -22.46
N GLU A 154 -20.22 4.75 -23.62
CA GLU A 154 -19.25 4.47 -24.68
C GLU A 154 -17.81 4.76 -24.23
N ALA A 155 -17.59 5.86 -23.49
CA ALA A 155 -16.30 6.15 -22.91
C ALA A 155 -15.87 5.11 -21.86
N ALA A 156 -16.80 4.59 -21.05
CA ALA A 156 -16.49 3.50 -20.12
C ALA A 156 -16.12 2.20 -20.86
N ALA A 157 -16.75 1.90 -21.99
CA ALA A 157 -16.39 0.77 -22.84
C ALA A 157 -15.01 0.96 -23.48
N ALA A 158 -14.73 2.16 -23.99
CA ALA A 158 -13.43 2.52 -24.55
C ALA A 158 -12.29 2.41 -23.53
N ASP A 159 -12.48 2.90 -22.29
CA ASP A 159 -11.49 2.77 -21.21
C ASP A 159 -11.16 1.30 -20.92
N ARG A 160 -12.17 0.41 -20.83
CA ARG A 160 -11.93 -1.03 -20.65
C ARG A 160 -11.12 -1.63 -21.79
N SER A 161 -11.50 -1.35 -23.04
CA SER A 161 -10.80 -1.84 -24.24
C SER A 161 -9.35 -1.36 -24.30
N LEU A 162 -9.07 -0.10 -23.95
CA LEU A 162 -7.72 0.45 -23.90
C LEU A 162 -6.87 -0.19 -22.80
N ARG A 163 -7.46 -0.48 -21.64
CA ARG A 163 -6.77 -1.18 -20.55
C ARG A 163 -6.42 -2.62 -20.92
N GLU A 164 -7.30 -3.31 -21.63
CA GLU A 164 -7.04 -4.64 -22.17
C GLU A 164 -5.93 -4.61 -23.24
N LEU A 165 -5.95 -3.64 -24.14
CA LEU A 165 -4.88 -3.42 -25.12
C LEU A 165 -3.53 -3.17 -24.44
N ALA A 166 -3.49 -2.32 -23.42
CA ALA A 166 -2.29 -2.09 -22.62
C ALA A 166 -1.74 -3.37 -21.97
N GLY A 167 -2.65 -4.22 -21.44
CA GLY A 167 -2.28 -5.54 -20.91
C GLY A 167 -1.67 -6.47 -21.97
N ARG A 168 -2.20 -6.45 -23.20
CA ARG A 168 -1.65 -7.19 -24.33
C ARG A 168 -0.27 -6.68 -24.74
N VAL A 169 -0.08 -5.37 -24.90
CA VAL A 169 1.21 -4.76 -25.25
C VAL A 169 2.28 -5.15 -24.24
N ALA A 170 2.01 -5.01 -22.95
CA ALA A 170 2.96 -5.36 -21.89
C ALA A 170 3.28 -6.87 -21.86
N SER A 171 2.33 -7.72 -22.25
CA SER A 171 2.57 -9.17 -22.34
C SER A 171 3.46 -9.51 -23.53
N VAL A 172 3.26 -8.87 -24.69
CA VAL A 172 4.14 -9.02 -25.86
C VAL A 172 5.55 -8.49 -25.56
N GLU A 173 5.68 -7.36 -24.86
CA GLU A 173 6.97 -6.80 -24.46
C GLU A 173 7.77 -7.76 -23.55
N ARG A 174 7.10 -8.37 -22.57
CA ARG A 174 7.72 -9.41 -21.72
C ARG A 174 8.06 -10.67 -22.53
N ALA A 175 7.22 -11.07 -23.48
CA ALA A 175 7.52 -12.20 -24.35
C ALA A 175 8.74 -11.94 -25.23
N LEU A 176 8.89 -10.71 -25.74
CA LEU A 176 10.06 -10.28 -26.51
C LEU A 176 11.37 -10.43 -25.74
N GLN A 177 11.37 -10.12 -24.44
CA GLN A 177 12.55 -10.28 -23.58
C GLN A 177 12.99 -11.75 -23.43
N LEU A 178 12.06 -12.69 -23.61
CA LEU A 178 12.30 -14.13 -23.50
C LEU A 178 12.42 -14.82 -24.88
N ALA A 179 12.09 -14.12 -25.97
CA ALA A 179 11.95 -14.72 -27.28
C ALA A 179 13.31 -15.17 -27.86
N PRO A 180 13.35 -16.35 -28.53
CA PRO A 180 14.50 -16.78 -29.31
C PRO A 180 14.68 -15.90 -30.57
N ALA A 181 15.88 -15.92 -31.17
CA ALA A 181 16.28 -14.95 -32.20
C ALA A 181 15.39 -14.95 -33.46
N ASP A 182 14.89 -16.12 -33.84
CA ASP A 182 13.96 -16.37 -34.94
C ASP A 182 12.56 -15.76 -34.72
N ALA A 183 12.06 -15.76 -33.48
CA ALA A 183 10.75 -15.20 -33.13
C ALA A 183 10.79 -13.70 -32.76
N ARG A 184 11.98 -13.11 -32.58
CA ARG A 184 12.11 -11.71 -32.12
C ARG A 184 11.60 -10.67 -33.10
N ALA A 185 11.95 -10.79 -34.38
CA ALA A 185 11.55 -9.82 -35.40
C ALA A 185 10.02 -9.70 -35.53
N PRO A 186 9.24 -10.78 -35.76
CA PRO A 186 7.79 -10.67 -35.88
C PRO A 186 7.11 -10.19 -34.59
N LEU A 187 7.62 -10.57 -33.41
CA LEU A 187 7.11 -10.08 -32.13
C LEU A 187 7.40 -8.59 -31.92
N ALA A 188 8.54 -8.09 -32.42
CA ALA A 188 8.92 -6.68 -32.30
C ALA A 188 8.02 -5.81 -33.18
N ASP A 189 7.67 -6.29 -34.36
CA ASP A 189 6.73 -5.63 -35.26
C ASP A 189 5.33 -5.58 -34.65
N ALA A 190 4.84 -6.70 -34.12
CA ALA A 190 3.56 -6.75 -33.42
C ALA A 190 3.55 -5.82 -32.18
N HIS A 191 4.65 -5.76 -31.43
CA HIS A 191 4.76 -4.84 -30.29
C HIS A 191 4.69 -3.37 -30.73
N ARG A 192 5.37 -3.00 -31.82
CA ARG A 192 5.32 -1.62 -32.35
C ARG A 192 3.90 -1.25 -32.78
N GLU A 193 3.22 -2.12 -33.52
CA GLU A 193 1.87 -1.88 -34.00
C GLU A 193 0.87 -1.71 -32.84
N LEU A 194 0.87 -2.65 -31.89
CA LEU A 194 -0.02 -2.58 -30.73
C LEU A 194 0.27 -1.36 -29.84
N SER A 195 1.55 -0.96 -29.73
CA SER A 195 1.93 0.24 -28.97
C SER A 195 1.45 1.52 -29.65
N ALA A 196 1.56 1.62 -30.97
CA ALA A 196 1.04 2.73 -31.75
C ALA A 196 -0.49 2.82 -31.63
N GLN A 197 -1.19 1.69 -31.73
CA GLN A 197 -2.63 1.61 -31.54
C GLN A 197 -3.05 2.08 -30.14
N LEU A 198 -2.32 1.67 -29.10
CA LEU A 198 -2.58 2.11 -27.73
C LEU A 198 -2.40 3.62 -27.57
N GLN A 199 -1.30 4.19 -28.08
CA GLN A 199 -1.01 5.62 -27.99
C GLN A 199 -2.07 6.46 -28.72
N SER A 200 -2.47 6.02 -29.92
CA SER A 200 -3.54 6.64 -30.70
C SER A 200 -4.87 6.59 -29.94
N GLY A 201 -5.22 5.43 -29.40
CA GLY A 201 -6.46 5.23 -28.64
C GLY A 201 -6.52 6.07 -27.35
N VAL A 202 -5.43 6.15 -26.59
CA VAL A 202 -5.33 7.02 -25.40
C VAL A 202 -5.47 8.49 -25.78
N THR A 203 -4.85 8.92 -26.88
CA THR A 203 -4.97 10.30 -27.38
C THR A 203 -6.40 10.62 -27.82
N ALA A 204 -7.09 9.68 -28.48
CA ALA A 204 -8.51 9.84 -28.83
C ALA A 204 -9.41 9.92 -27.59
N TYR A 205 -9.13 9.10 -26.57
CA TYR A 205 -9.85 9.14 -25.30
C TYR A 205 -9.66 10.48 -24.58
N GLU A 206 -8.44 11.00 -24.52
CA GLU A 206 -8.17 12.33 -23.95
C GLU A 206 -8.95 13.44 -24.69
N ARG A 207 -9.01 13.39 -26.03
CA ARG A 207 -9.80 14.33 -26.82
C ARG A 207 -11.29 14.23 -26.51
N LEU A 208 -11.81 13.02 -26.30
CA LEU A 208 -13.20 12.82 -25.86
C LEU A 208 -13.43 13.48 -24.49
N VAL A 209 -12.51 13.32 -23.53
CA VAL A 209 -12.64 13.96 -22.21
C VAL A 209 -12.60 15.48 -22.32
N VAL A 210 -11.74 16.03 -23.18
CA VAL A 210 -11.70 17.47 -23.47
C VAL A 210 -13.03 17.95 -24.09
N ALA A 211 -13.59 17.21 -25.04
CA ALA A 211 -14.88 17.54 -25.64
C ALA A 211 -16.02 17.50 -24.61
N ALA A 212 -16.02 16.51 -23.71
CA ALA A 212 -16.99 16.41 -22.62
C ALA A 212 -16.89 17.60 -21.65
N ALA A 213 -15.67 18.06 -21.35
CA ALA A 213 -15.45 19.25 -20.54
C ALA A 213 -15.95 20.52 -21.26
N GLY A 214 -15.74 20.63 -22.57
CA GLY A 214 -16.27 21.71 -23.41
C GLY A 214 -17.79 21.76 -23.39
N TYR A 215 -18.44 20.61 -23.58
CA TYR A 215 -19.90 20.49 -23.48
C TYR A 215 -20.42 20.97 -22.12
N LEU A 216 -19.78 20.54 -21.02
CA LEU A 216 -20.17 20.98 -19.68
C LEU A 216 -19.94 22.49 -19.46
N ALA A 217 -18.89 23.06 -20.05
CA ALA A 217 -18.63 24.49 -19.98
C ALA A 217 -19.67 25.31 -20.75
N GLU A 218 -20.19 24.80 -21.87
CA GLU A 218 -21.27 25.42 -22.63
C GLU A 218 -22.64 25.25 -21.94
N ASP A 219 -22.92 24.06 -21.38
CA ASP A 219 -24.15 23.78 -20.61
C ASP A 219 -24.21 24.60 -19.31
N ALA A 220 -23.06 24.91 -18.72
CA ALA A 220 -22.95 25.81 -17.56
C ALA A 220 -23.11 27.31 -17.90
N ARG A 221 -23.34 27.68 -19.17
CA ARG A 221 -23.62 29.07 -19.59
C ARG A 221 -25.12 29.42 -19.81
N PRO A 222 -26.04 29.27 -18.84
CA PRO A 222 -27.32 29.96 -18.90
C PRO A 222 -27.28 31.23 -18.03
N SER A 223 -27.36 32.43 -18.65
CA SER A 223 -27.81 33.75 -18.14
C SER A 223 -27.46 34.25 -16.72
N THR A 224 -26.60 33.57 -15.96
CA THR A 224 -26.50 33.67 -14.49
C THR A 224 -25.07 33.78 -13.97
N GLU A 225 -24.17 34.49 -14.66
CA GLU A 225 -22.85 34.84 -14.12
C GLU A 225 -22.95 35.49 -12.72
N HIS A 226 -24.06 36.15 -12.41
CA HIS A 226 -24.34 36.75 -11.11
C HIS A 226 -24.80 35.76 -10.02
N ALA A 227 -25.47 34.64 -10.37
CA ALA A 227 -26.05 33.74 -9.38
C ALA A 227 -25.03 32.72 -8.82
N ALA A 228 -24.05 32.32 -9.62
CA ALA A 228 -22.98 31.44 -9.18
C ALA A 228 -21.96 32.18 -8.31
N ALA A 229 -21.58 33.41 -8.70
CA ALA A 229 -20.72 34.27 -7.90
C ALA A 229 -21.36 34.64 -6.55
N SER A 230 -22.66 34.97 -6.53
CA SER A 230 -23.39 35.25 -5.28
C SER A 230 -23.44 34.04 -4.35
N ARG A 231 -23.68 32.83 -4.88
CA ARG A 231 -23.68 31.59 -4.07
C ARG A 231 -22.31 31.25 -3.48
N LEU A 232 -21.23 31.56 -4.20
CA LEU A 232 -19.86 31.36 -3.72
C LEU A 232 -19.48 32.36 -2.61
N ALA A 233 -19.89 33.62 -2.76
CA ALA A 233 -19.74 34.63 -1.73
C ALA A 233 -20.49 34.21 -0.45
N GLU A 234 -21.76 33.84 -0.58
CA GLU A 234 -22.62 33.40 0.54
C GLU A 234 -22.07 32.16 1.25
N ALA A 235 -21.55 31.17 0.51
CA ALA A 235 -20.90 30.01 1.11
C ALA A 235 -19.60 30.37 1.85
N THR A 236 -18.85 31.35 1.35
CA THR A 236 -17.61 31.82 2.00
C THR A 236 -17.92 32.58 3.29
N ASP A 237 -18.98 33.39 3.29
CA ASP A 237 -19.45 34.12 4.47
C ASP A 237 -19.94 33.15 5.55
N LEU A 238 -20.66 32.08 5.18
CA LEU A 238 -21.06 31.02 6.11
C LEU A 238 -19.86 30.31 6.73
N LEU A 239 -18.83 29.99 5.94
CA LEU A 239 -17.60 29.37 6.45
C LEU A 239 -16.83 30.32 7.39
N HIS A 240 -16.81 31.62 7.09
CA HIS A 240 -16.21 32.61 7.96
C HIS A 240 -16.96 32.76 9.28
N GLY A 241 -18.30 32.71 9.25
CA GLY A 241 -19.15 32.70 10.44
C GLY A 241 -18.89 31.47 11.32
N VAL A 242 -18.79 30.28 10.74
CA VAL A 242 -18.47 29.04 11.48
C VAL A 242 -17.06 29.10 12.09
N ALA A 243 -16.07 29.59 11.34
CA ALA A 243 -14.71 29.74 11.84
C ALA A 243 -14.63 30.74 13.02
N SER A 244 -15.38 31.84 12.94
CA SER A 244 -15.48 32.84 14.00
C SER A 244 -16.15 32.27 15.25
N ALA A 245 -17.26 31.55 15.11
CA ALA A 245 -17.94 30.87 16.21
C ALA A 245 -17.04 29.81 16.90
N LEU A 246 -16.25 29.07 16.12
CA LEU A 246 -15.26 28.12 16.67
C LEU A 246 -14.11 28.82 17.41
N ALA A 247 -13.69 30.00 16.96
CA ALA A 247 -12.66 30.80 17.63
C ALA A 247 -13.18 31.36 18.97
N GLU A 248 -14.42 31.86 19.01
CA GLU A 248 -15.07 32.33 20.23
C GLU A 248 -15.21 31.21 21.28
N LEU A 249 -15.67 30.03 20.87
CA LEU A 249 -15.74 28.85 21.76
C LEU A 249 -14.38 28.46 22.35
N ARG A 250 -13.28 28.65 21.61
CA ARG A 250 -11.92 28.40 22.12
C ARG A 250 -11.49 29.42 23.17
N THR A 251 -11.91 30.68 23.03
CA THR A 251 -11.56 31.75 23.98
C THR A 251 -12.37 31.69 25.27
N VAL A 252 -13.64 31.26 25.19
CA VAL A 252 -14.50 31.03 26.38
C VAL A 252 -14.05 29.79 27.18
N GLY A 253 -13.38 28.84 26.51
CA GLY A 253 -12.84 27.63 27.13
C GLY A 253 -11.49 27.78 27.84
N ASP A 254 -10.91 28.99 27.93
CA ASP A 254 -9.68 29.24 28.69
C ASP A 254 -10.03 29.80 30.09
N PRO A 255 -10.16 28.95 31.13
CA PRO A 255 -10.47 29.43 32.47
C PRO A 255 -9.27 30.22 33.00
N LEU A 256 -9.51 31.51 33.25
CA LEU A 256 -8.73 32.44 34.05
C LEU A 256 -7.62 31.76 34.88
N ARG A 257 -6.38 31.80 34.38
CA ARG A 257 -5.20 31.61 35.21
C ARG A 257 -5.19 32.73 36.25
N ALA A 258 -5.61 32.40 37.47
CA ALA A 258 -5.48 33.30 38.62
C ALA A 258 -4.00 33.67 38.84
N PRO A 259 -3.68 34.95 39.06
CA PRO A 259 -2.31 35.38 39.37
C PRO A 259 -1.90 34.87 40.76
N ARG A 260 -0.66 34.40 40.86
CA ARG A 260 0.04 34.10 42.12
C ARG A 260 0.64 35.36 42.70
#